data_AF-A0AAE5X1N9-F1
#
_entry.id   AF-A0AAE5X1N9-F1
#
_cell.length_a   1.000
_cell.length_b   1.000
_cell.length_c   1.000
_cell.angle_alpha   90.00
_cell.angle_beta   90.00
_cell.angle_gamma   90.00
#
_symmetry.space_group_name_H-M   'P 1'
#
loop_
_entity.id
_entity.type
_entity.pdbx_description
1 polymer ?
#
loop_
_entity_poly.entity_id
_entity_poly.type
_entity_poly.pdbx_seq_one_letter_code
_entity_poly.pdbx_strand_id
1 'polypeptide(L)'
;MPPGGETVVGKSFRFVSHLLASLALLTATPVAADEIRSPSLTALHVDWRAALDQLRSEINGRPQIAGDFIFVPRRFVPRFDPRGMPALVQLNAVSSQFFTGIARSSVPVLLPFDAAAYLEAQRNGAPATTALSRYQADFNPVDMFDAGPAGYSATFSFEPGAGDGMPPRVFTRPVEIQITGSALVYDIADPAGGKGEPVKPLASIYPDLRKFIREGYVRYAFTRFGVAYVVSIQCLDSVAKPRRLACKEAYPVAERFLKALRVAGGQRMRPLMDVASNVMDRPTARSADFGYRPSGDIIPNTGYRKQGGHPDAMAYAQIRFPLEKAPAFVHSQSYAKRDKDDGPTAYPWRDNFCESRSFEVWQCGGGFGHQGEDIRAADCPSPGDAREPCDPKQRGVVAVRDAMVIRGSKDQAATLEVNSRTEHIRFRYMHMNPQALNADGVLNGRIVTEGEKIGVISNYLDHPAGTSMHLHFDVQVFTRDGWIWVSPYVTLVSAYERLIRARGREIGTEIAGTPQPVAHALPDDVIKPDLREGSGSEEN
;
A
#
# COMPACT_ATOMS: atom_id res chain seq x y z
N MET A 1 78.26 -39.30 -2.32
CA MET A 1 78.09 -40.51 -1.47
C MET A 1 77.56 -40.06 -0.12
N PRO A 2 76.63 -40.82 0.47
CA PRO A 2 75.60 -40.39 1.42
C PRO A 2 76.06 -40.66 2.88
N PRO A 3 75.26 -40.46 3.96
CA PRO A 3 73.94 -41.06 4.24
C PRO A 3 72.88 -40.01 4.64
N GLY A 4 71.56 -40.19 4.55
CA GLY A 4 70.76 -41.41 4.47
C GLY A 4 70.28 -41.85 5.86
N GLY A 5 68.96 -41.93 6.08
CA GLY A 5 68.40 -42.85 7.08
C GLY A 5 67.55 -42.27 8.22
N GLU A 6 66.29 -41.91 7.92
CA GLU A 6 65.09 -42.64 8.40
C GLU A 6 64.97 -43.08 9.89
N THR A 7 63.99 -42.53 10.63
CA THR A 7 62.69 -43.17 10.98
C THR A 7 62.06 -42.69 12.32
N VAL A 8 60.72 -42.83 12.34
CA VAL A 8 59.79 -43.01 13.49
C VAL A 8 59.07 -41.79 14.10
N VAL A 9 57.95 -41.48 13.46
CA VAL A 9 56.58 -41.30 14.01
C VAL A 9 56.42 -41.44 15.53
N GLY A 10 55.94 -40.36 16.18
CA GLY A 10 55.41 -40.39 17.54
C GLY A 10 54.33 -39.33 17.74
N LYS A 11 53.08 -39.79 17.83
CA LYS A 11 51.86 -39.03 18.07
C LYS A 11 51.96 -38.17 19.34
N SER A 12 51.53 -36.91 19.26
CA SER A 12 50.59 -36.27 20.20
C SER A 12 50.62 -34.77 19.97
N PHE A 13 49.48 -34.18 19.60
CA PHE A 13 49.00 -32.82 19.93
C PHE A 13 47.81 -32.50 19.01
N ARG A 14 46.73 -33.27 19.15
CA ARG A 14 45.38 -32.87 18.73
C ARG A 14 44.53 -32.84 19.98
N PHE A 15 44.63 -31.79 20.80
CA PHE A 15 43.71 -31.60 21.92
C PHE A 15 43.60 -30.14 22.38
N VAL A 16 43.66 -29.15 21.48
CA VAL A 16 43.17 -27.78 21.78
C VAL A 16 42.65 -27.13 20.49
N SER A 17 41.50 -27.60 19.98
CA SER A 17 40.72 -26.86 18.96
C SER A 17 39.23 -27.20 18.95
N HIS A 18 38.70 -27.80 20.02
CA HIS A 18 37.27 -28.13 20.16
C HIS A 18 36.54 -27.36 21.28
N LEU A 19 37.12 -26.24 21.76
CA LEU A 19 36.53 -25.43 22.84
C LEU A 19 36.12 -24.01 22.42
N LEU A 20 36.13 -23.69 21.13
CA LEU A 20 35.61 -22.43 20.58
C LEU A 20 34.54 -22.65 19.49
N ALA A 21 33.90 -23.82 19.48
CA ALA A 21 32.78 -24.16 18.59
C ALA A 21 31.52 -24.57 19.38
N SER A 22 31.37 -24.09 20.61
CA SER A 22 30.25 -24.45 21.50
C SER A 22 29.58 -23.24 22.18
N LEU A 23 29.88 -22.00 21.75
CA LEU A 23 29.22 -20.79 22.25
C LEU A 23 28.62 -19.93 21.13
N ALA A 24 27.94 -20.60 20.20
CA ALA A 24 26.93 -19.99 19.34
C ALA A 24 25.62 -20.76 19.48
N LEU A 25 25.22 -21.02 20.72
CA LEU A 25 23.82 -21.28 21.03
C LEU A 25 23.09 -19.96 20.82
N LEU A 26 22.62 -19.76 19.59
CA LEU A 26 21.45 -18.92 19.33
C LEU A 26 20.42 -19.30 20.39
N THR A 27 20.12 -18.38 21.30
CA THR A 27 18.87 -18.41 22.05
C THR A 27 17.77 -18.19 21.02
N ALA A 28 17.43 -19.23 20.26
CA ALA A 28 16.13 -19.34 19.64
C ALA A 28 15.16 -19.46 20.82
N THR A 29 14.70 -18.32 21.31
CA THR A 29 13.52 -18.29 22.18
C THR A 29 12.43 -19.06 21.44
N PRO A 30 11.82 -20.08 22.04
CA PRO A 30 10.69 -20.74 21.41
C PRO A 30 9.65 -19.65 21.16
N VAL A 31 9.35 -19.40 19.88
CA VAL A 31 8.26 -18.52 19.46
C VAL A 31 7.01 -19.10 20.09
N ALA A 32 6.36 -18.33 20.98
CA ALA A 32 5.12 -18.81 21.56
C ALA A 32 4.10 -18.97 20.42
N ALA A 33 3.38 -20.09 20.38
CA ALA A 33 2.38 -20.39 19.34
C ALA A 33 1.30 -19.30 19.17
N ASP A 34 1.17 -18.41 20.16
CA ASP A 34 0.24 -17.28 20.17
C ASP A 34 0.83 -15.97 19.58
N GLU A 35 2.08 -15.89 19.09
CA GLU A 35 2.67 -14.62 18.63
C GLU A 35 2.09 -14.10 17.31
N ILE A 36 1.65 -12.84 17.28
CA ILE A 36 1.26 -12.12 16.06
C ILE A 36 2.47 -11.36 15.54
N ARG A 37 2.76 -11.47 14.24
CA ARG A 37 3.90 -10.79 13.59
C ARG A 37 3.46 -9.81 12.51
N SER A 38 4.32 -8.83 12.23
CA SER A 38 4.19 -7.99 11.05
C SER A 38 4.84 -8.64 9.82
N PRO A 39 4.43 -8.27 8.60
CA PRO A 39 5.22 -8.59 7.41
C PRO A 39 6.59 -7.92 7.46
N SER A 40 7.53 -8.40 6.66
CA SER A 40 8.74 -7.66 6.32
C SER A 40 8.45 -6.65 5.21
N LEU A 41 9.25 -5.58 5.16
CA LEU A 41 9.21 -4.61 4.07
C LEU A 41 10.61 -4.46 3.49
N THR A 42 10.68 -4.45 2.16
CA THR A 42 11.93 -4.21 1.41
C THR A 42 12.09 -2.72 1.10
N ALA A 43 13.25 -2.17 1.45
CA ALA A 43 13.67 -0.83 1.10
C ALA A 43 14.41 -0.82 -0.25
N LEU A 44 13.81 -0.16 -1.23
CA LEU A 44 14.36 -0.01 -2.57
C LEU A 44 15.44 1.07 -2.64
N HIS A 45 16.50 0.80 -3.41
CA HIS A 45 17.59 1.75 -3.60
C HIS A 45 17.24 2.83 -4.63
N VAL A 46 17.26 4.09 -4.20
CA VAL A 46 16.91 5.23 -5.05
C VAL A 46 18.12 5.78 -5.81
N ASP A 47 18.09 5.70 -7.14
CA ASP A 47 19.12 6.26 -8.03
C ASP A 47 18.83 7.73 -8.38
N TRP A 48 19.21 8.63 -7.46
CA TRP A 48 19.11 10.07 -7.67
C TRP A 48 20.01 10.62 -8.80
N ARG A 49 21.05 9.88 -9.21
CA ARG A 49 21.91 10.31 -10.32
C ARG A 49 21.16 10.16 -11.63
N ALA A 50 20.54 9.01 -11.86
CA ALA A 50 19.70 8.79 -13.04
C ALA A 50 18.52 9.77 -13.12
N ALA A 51 17.90 10.10 -11.98
CA ALA A 51 16.84 11.11 -11.92
C ALA A 51 17.35 12.51 -12.31
N LEU A 52 18.52 12.91 -11.84
CA LEU A 52 19.16 14.18 -12.21
C LEU A 52 19.55 14.25 -13.69
N ASP A 53 20.03 13.14 -14.27
CA ASP A 53 20.39 13.07 -15.69
C ASP A 53 19.14 13.21 -16.58
N GLN A 54 18.01 12.62 -16.18
CA GLN A 54 16.73 12.83 -16.85
C GLN A 54 16.27 14.30 -16.72
N LEU A 55 16.27 14.86 -15.50
CA LEU A 55 15.90 16.26 -15.27
C LEU A 55 16.75 17.22 -16.11
N ARG A 56 18.07 16.97 -16.21
CA ARG A 56 18.97 17.76 -17.05
C ARG A 56 18.54 17.74 -18.51
N SER A 57 18.19 16.56 -19.02
CA SER A 57 17.71 16.41 -20.41
C SER A 57 16.39 17.14 -20.64
N GLU A 58 15.45 17.08 -19.68
CA GLU A 58 14.16 17.77 -19.74
C GLU A 58 14.33 19.30 -19.74
N ILE A 59 15.16 19.83 -18.85
CA ILE A 59 15.46 21.26 -18.75
C ILE A 59 16.24 21.78 -19.97
N ASN A 60 17.24 21.04 -20.44
CA ASN A 60 18.04 21.43 -21.60
C ASN A 60 17.25 21.40 -22.92
N GLY A 61 16.09 20.72 -22.95
CA GLY A 61 15.15 20.80 -24.06
C GLY A 61 14.56 22.21 -24.26
N ARG A 62 14.71 23.11 -23.28
CA ARG A 62 14.28 24.52 -23.33
C ARG A 62 15.47 25.45 -23.03
N PRO A 63 16.30 25.80 -24.03
CA PRO A 63 17.55 26.55 -23.81
C PRO A 63 17.35 27.89 -23.08
N GLN A 64 16.17 28.51 -23.23
CA GLN A 64 15.85 29.79 -22.59
C GLN A 64 15.87 29.72 -21.08
N ILE A 65 15.54 28.59 -20.45
CA ILE A 65 15.49 28.43 -18.99
C ILE A 65 16.61 27.54 -18.44
N ALA A 66 17.40 26.92 -19.32
CA ALA A 66 18.46 25.98 -18.92
C ALA A 66 19.51 26.61 -17.98
N GLY A 67 19.80 27.90 -18.15
CA GLY A 67 20.72 28.66 -17.29
C GLY A 67 20.22 28.86 -15.86
N ASP A 68 18.94 28.64 -15.59
CA ASP A 68 18.35 28.81 -14.25
C ASP A 68 18.67 27.62 -13.34
N PHE A 69 19.09 26.48 -13.90
CA PHE A 69 19.31 25.25 -13.15
C PHE A 69 20.79 24.92 -12.97
N ILE A 70 21.18 24.58 -11.74
CA ILE A 70 22.55 24.22 -11.40
C ILE A 70 22.65 22.71 -11.16
N PHE A 71 23.17 21.99 -12.16
CA PHE A 71 23.34 20.53 -12.12
C PHE A 71 24.67 20.06 -11.53
N VAL A 72 25.58 20.98 -11.19
CA VAL A 72 26.86 20.64 -10.55
C VAL A 72 26.61 20.36 -9.06
N PRO A 73 26.93 19.16 -8.55
CA PRO A 73 26.73 18.85 -7.13
C PRO A 73 27.63 19.72 -6.24
N ARG A 74 27.09 20.19 -5.10
CA ARG A 74 27.89 20.90 -4.10
C ARG A 74 28.66 19.90 -3.24
N ARG A 75 30.00 20.00 -3.25
CA ARG A 75 30.89 19.06 -2.53
C ARG A 75 31.10 19.40 -1.05
N PHE A 76 30.82 20.63 -0.64
CA PHE A 76 31.05 21.14 0.72
C PHE A 76 29.82 21.07 1.64
N VAL A 77 28.83 20.26 1.31
CA VAL A 77 27.64 20.05 2.16
C VAL A 77 27.55 18.59 2.60
N PRO A 78 26.91 18.28 3.74
CA PRO A 78 26.69 16.91 4.17
C PRO A 78 26.02 16.06 3.08
N ARG A 79 26.33 14.75 3.03
CA ARG A 79 25.91 13.82 1.95
C ARG A 79 24.41 13.80 1.65
N PHE A 80 23.57 14.06 2.65
CA PHE A 80 22.11 14.06 2.56
C PHE A 80 21.50 15.45 2.78
N ASP A 81 22.32 16.50 2.71
CA ASP A 81 21.83 17.88 2.70
C ASP A 81 21.17 18.15 1.34
N PRO A 82 19.90 18.65 1.30
CA PRO A 82 19.23 18.97 0.05
C PRO A 82 20.02 19.88 -0.89
N ARG A 83 20.84 20.78 -0.33
CA ARG A 83 21.67 21.72 -1.11
C ARG A 83 22.79 21.02 -1.89
N GLY A 84 23.02 19.73 -1.64
CA GLY A 84 23.96 18.90 -2.41
C GLY A 84 23.53 18.72 -3.86
N MET A 85 22.23 18.87 -4.16
CA MET A 85 21.65 18.77 -5.50
C MET A 85 20.80 20.02 -5.81
N PRO A 86 21.43 21.16 -6.15
CA PRO A 86 20.72 22.43 -6.31
C PRO A 86 19.58 22.40 -7.32
N ALA A 87 19.75 21.70 -8.46
CA ALA A 87 18.69 21.53 -9.46
C ALA A 87 17.39 20.97 -8.89
N LEU A 88 17.44 20.04 -7.92
CA LEU A 88 16.23 19.52 -7.27
C LEU A 88 15.60 20.54 -6.34
N VAL A 89 16.40 21.33 -5.63
CA VAL A 89 15.89 22.42 -4.79
C VAL A 89 15.17 23.46 -5.65
N GLN A 90 15.75 23.80 -6.80
CA GLN A 90 15.18 24.74 -7.77
C GLN A 90 13.88 24.19 -8.37
N LEU A 91 13.87 22.91 -8.76
CA LEU A 91 12.66 22.23 -9.25
C LEU A 91 11.56 22.23 -8.17
N ASN A 92 11.89 21.85 -6.94
CA ASN A 92 10.92 21.82 -5.83
C ASN A 92 10.36 23.22 -5.53
N ALA A 93 11.14 24.29 -5.69
CA ALA A 93 10.63 25.67 -5.52
C ALA A 93 9.55 26.04 -6.56
N VAL A 94 9.63 25.49 -7.77
CA VAL A 94 8.62 25.65 -8.81
C VAL A 94 7.42 24.76 -8.52
N SER A 95 7.66 23.47 -8.32
CA SER A 95 6.62 22.46 -8.19
C SER A 95 5.80 22.57 -6.90
N SER A 96 6.36 23.13 -5.81
CA SER A 96 5.64 23.31 -4.55
C SER A 96 4.46 24.28 -4.64
N GLN A 97 4.37 25.06 -5.73
CA GLN A 97 3.20 25.92 -6.01
C GLN A 97 1.94 25.10 -6.33
N PHE A 98 2.11 23.85 -6.79
CA PHE A 98 1.02 22.97 -7.23
C PHE A 98 0.96 21.67 -6.43
N PHE A 99 2.12 21.19 -5.97
CA PHE A 99 2.28 19.93 -5.25
C PHE A 99 2.84 20.20 -3.85
N THR A 100 1.94 20.58 -2.94
CA THR A 100 2.32 20.96 -1.57
C THR A 100 3.13 19.86 -0.89
N GLY A 101 4.33 20.18 -0.43
CA GLY A 101 5.19 19.23 0.26
C GLY A 101 5.92 18.24 -0.65
N ILE A 102 6.02 18.47 -1.96
CA ILE A 102 6.73 17.60 -2.91
C ILE A 102 8.16 17.23 -2.48
N ALA A 103 8.85 18.14 -1.78
CA ALA A 103 10.20 17.90 -1.24
C ALA A 103 10.25 16.87 -0.09
N ARG A 104 9.10 16.46 0.47
CA ARG A 104 9.00 15.41 1.50
C ARG A 104 9.12 13.99 0.92
N SER A 105 8.99 13.83 -0.40
CA SER A 105 9.19 12.54 -1.06
C SER A 105 10.66 12.16 -1.05
N SER A 106 10.99 10.98 -0.51
CA SER A 106 12.35 10.41 -0.55
C SER A 106 12.71 9.79 -1.91
N VAL A 107 11.72 9.69 -2.82
CA VAL A 107 11.86 9.18 -4.18
C VAL A 107 11.68 10.30 -5.21
N PRO A 108 12.27 10.18 -6.42
CA PRO A 108 11.97 11.09 -7.51
C PRO A 108 10.48 11.08 -7.82
N VAL A 109 9.85 12.25 -7.76
CA VAL A 109 8.43 12.40 -8.02
C VAL A 109 8.24 12.47 -9.53
N LEU A 110 7.44 11.55 -10.09
CA LEU A 110 7.12 11.46 -11.50
C LEU A 110 5.67 11.88 -11.70
N LEU A 111 5.43 13.03 -12.34
CA LEU A 111 4.09 13.55 -12.56
C LEU A 111 3.93 14.02 -14.00
N PRO A 112 2.70 14.09 -14.54
CA PRO A 112 2.44 14.73 -15.82
C PRO A 112 2.57 16.25 -15.63
N PHE A 113 3.79 16.76 -15.46
CA PHE A 113 4.05 18.20 -15.29
C PHE A 113 5.35 18.58 -15.99
N ASP A 114 5.24 19.34 -17.08
CA ASP A 114 6.37 19.87 -17.84
C ASP A 114 6.85 21.19 -17.22
N ALA A 115 7.68 21.09 -16.19
CA ALA A 115 8.25 22.25 -15.51
C ALA A 115 9.06 23.15 -16.44
N ALA A 116 9.75 22.59 -17.45
CA ALA A 116 10.54 23.34 -18.41
C ALA A 116 9.65 24.22 -19.29
N ALA A 117 8.57 23.65 -19.84
CA ALA A 117 7.60 24.39 -20.65
C ALA A 117 6.84 25.44 -19.81
N TYR A 118 6.51 25.11 -18.56
CA TYR A 118 5.88 26.06 -17.64
C TYR A 118 6.78 27.28 -17.39
N LEU A 119 8.05 27.07 -17.05
CA LEU A 119 9.00 28.14 -16.77
C LEU A 119 9.30 29.00 -18.01
N GLU A 120 9.46 28.39 -19.18
CA GLU A 120 9.65 29.13 -20.43
C GLU A 120 8.44 30.02 -20.72
N ALA A 121 7.23 29.52 -20.52
CA ALA A 121 6.02 30.31 -20.71
C ALA A 121 5.92 31.48 -19.70
N GLN A 122 6.26 31.25 -18.43
CA GLN A 122 6.32 32.31 -17.42
C GLN A 122 7.34 33.39 -17.81
N ARG A 123 8.53 33.00 -18.28
CA ARG A 123 9.55 33.93 -18.77
C ARG A 123 9.08 34.76 -19.96
N ASN A 124 8.27 34.17 -20.83
CA ASN A 124 7.66 34.83 -21.98
C ASN A 124 6.38 35.62 -21.65
N GLY A 125 6.07 35.82 -20.37
CA GLY A 125 4.93 36.63 -19.93
C GLY A 125 3.58 35.97 -20.16
N ALA A 126 3.50 34.63 -20.10
CA ALA A 126 2.24 33.92 -20.23
C ALA A 126 1.19 34.48 -19.24
N PRO A 127 -0.05 34.74 -19.68
CA PRO A 127 -1.09 35.27 -18.81
C PRO A 127 -1.33 34.36 -17.60
N ALA A 128 -1.60 34.97 -16.45
CA ALA A 128 -1.99 34.25 -15.23
C ALA A 128 -3.26 33.38 -15.41
N THR A 129 -4.06 33.65 -16.46
CA THR A 129 -5.24 32.86 -16.84
C THR A 129 -4.91 31.58 -17.62
N THR A 130 -3.65 31.35 -17.99
CA THR A 130 -3.25 30.12 -18.68
C THR A 130 -3.46 28.92 -17.75
N ALA A 131 -4.35 28.02 -18.14
CA ALA A 131 -4.66 26.84 -17.33
C ALA A 131 -3.44 25.94 -17.14
N LEU A 132 -3.20 25.52 -15.89
CA LEU A 132 -2.09 24.61 -15.53
C LEU A 132 -2.14 23.30 -16.33
N SER A 133 -3.35 22.85 -16.69
CA SER A 133 -3.58 21.63 -17.49
C SER A 133 -2.78 21.59 -18.79
N ARG A 134 -2.50 22.74 -19.41
CA ARG A 134 -1.65 22.83 -20.60
C ARG A 134 -0.22 22.32 -20.37
N TYR A 135 0.30 22.51 -19.17
CA TYR A 135 1.60 22.00 -18.74
C TYR A 135 1.50 20.62 -18.08
N GLN A 136 0.28 20.10 -17.96
CA GLN A 136 -0.01 18.78 -17.43
C GLN A 136 -0.62 17.84 -18.48
N ALA A 137 -0.24 17.99 -19.75
CA ALA A 137 -0.74 17.13 -20.84
C ALA A 137 -2.28 17.01 -20.89
N ASP A 138 -2.97 18.11 -20.58
CA ASP A 138 -4.43 18.27 -20.51
C ASP A 138 -5.12 17.53 -19.36
N PHE A 139 -4.36 16.96 -18.42
CA PHE A 139 -4.90 16.55 -17.13
C PHE A 139 -5.26 17.78 -16.29
N ASN A 140 -6.32 17.69 -15.50
CA ASN A 140 -6.69 18.74 -14.56
C ASN A 140 -5.57 18.97 -13.53
N PRO A 141 -5.56 20.13 -12.83
CA PRO A 141 -4.79 20.29 -11.61
C PRO A 141 -4.96 19.10 -10.67
N VAL A 142 -3.93 18.79 -9.91
CA VAL A 142 -3.90 17.62 -9.03
C VAL A 142 -5.05 17.65 -8.02
N ASP A 143 -5.81 16.56 -7.94
CA ASP A 143 -6.96 16.42 -7.03
C ASP A 143 -6.52 16.08 -5.60
N MET A 144 -5.41 15.34 -5.48
CA MET A 144 -4.77 14.95 -4.23
C MET A 144 -3.27 14.73 -4.47
N PHE A 145 -2.41 15.27 -3.61
CA PHE A 145 -0.99 14.97 -3.60
C PHE A 145 -0.52 14.85 -2.15
N ASP A 146 0.07 13.71 -1.81
CA ASP A 146 0.78 13.53 -0.55
C ASP A 146 2.17 12.94 -0.79
N ALA A 147 3.14 13.42 -0.01
CA ALA A 147 4.52 13.01 -0.10
C ALA A 147 5.13 12.92 1.31
N GLY A 148 5.92 11.86 1.49
CA GLY A 148 6.54 11.50 2.75
C GLY A 148 7.74 10.57 2.57
N PRO A 149 8.29 10.05 3.68
CA PRO A 149 9.56 9.35 3.63
C PRO A 149 9.54 8.00 2.91
N ALA A 150 8.39 7.33 2.75
CA ALA A 150 8.31 6.11 1.94
C ALA A 150 8.21 6.43 0.45
N GLY A 151 7.56 7.55 0.10
CA GLY A 151 7.37 7.99 -1.27
C GLY A 151 6.26 9.01 -1.41
N TYR A 152 5.40 8.88 -2.43
CA TYR A 152 4.29 9.80 -2.66
C TYR A 152 3.11 9.10 -3.34
N SER A 153 1.94 9.70 -3.18
CA SER A 153 0.70 9.37 -3.89
C SER A 153 0.11 10.63 -4.52
N ALA A 154 -0.46 10.51 -5.72
CA ALA A 154 -1.12 11.60 -6.39
C ALA A 154 -2.34 11.13 -7.20
N THR A 155 -3.36 11.97 -7.30
CA THR A 155 -4.58 11.73 -8.08
C THR A 155 -4.81 12.88 -9.04
N PHE A 156 -5.14 12.55 -10.29
CA PHE A 156 -5.48 13.50 -11.35
C PHE A 156 -6.79 13.09 -12.02
N SER A 157 -7.44 14.06 -12.65
CA SER A 157 -8.65 13.86 -13.44
C SER A 157 -8.42 14.21 -14.91
N PHE A 158 -9.05 13.45 -15.81
CA PHE A 158 -8.99 13.66 -17.25
C PHE A 158 -10.37 13.81 -17.88
N GLU A 159 -10.71 15.03 -18.26
CA GLU A 159 -12.03 15.42 -18.75
C GLU A 159 -12.44 14.72 -20.05
N PRO A 160 -13.73 14.40 -20.26
CA PRO A 160 -14.25 13.97 -21.55
C PRO A 160 -13.89 14.99 -22.65
N GLY A 161 -13.32 14.51 -23.77
CA GLY A 161 -12.91 15.38 -24.88
C GLY A 161 -11.58 16.13 -24.68
N ALA A 162 -10.93 16.03 -23.53
CA ALA A 162 -9.59 16.56 -23.35
C ALA A 162 -8.55 15.75 -24.15
N GLY A 163 -7.45 16.43 -24.52
CA GLY A 163 -6.28 15.85 -25.17
C GLY A 163 -6.46 15.59 -26.67
N ASP A 164 -5.68 16.31 -27.48
CA ASP A 164 -5.64 16.09 -28.92
C ASP A 164 -5.27 14.65 -29.27
N GLY A 165 -6.01 14.07 -30.22
CA GLY A 165 -5.80 12.70 -30.71
C GLY A 165 -6.31 11.59 -29.78
N MET A 166 -7.01 11.93 -28.69
CA MET A 166 -7.63 10.93 -27.82
C MET A 166 -8.84 10.28 -28.49
N PRO A 167 -9.02 8.94 -28.37
CA PRO A 167 -10.20 8.28 -28.88
C PRO A 167 -11.46 8.76 -28.14
N PRO A 168 -12.61 8.84 -28.82
CA PRO A 168 -13.87 9.17 -28.17
C PRO A 168 -14.21 8.12 -27.10
N ARG A 169 -14.88 8.57 -26.04
CA ARG A 169 -15.30 7.72 -24.92
C ARG A 169 -16.82 7.77 -24.77
N VAL A 170 -17.41 6.63 -24.47
CA VAL A 170 -18.80 6.50 -24.02
C VAL A 170 -18.91 6.97 -22.57
N PHE A 171 -17.90 6.70 -21.75
CA PHE A 171 -17.86 7.19 -20.37
C PHE A 171 -17.87 8.72 -20.33
N THR A 172 -18.81 9.28 -19.56
CA THR A 172 -19.16 10.71 -19.61
C THR A 172 -18.59 11.55 -18.47
N ARG A 173 -17.90 10.91 -17.51
CA ARG A 173 -17.29 11.60 -16.37
C ARG A 173 -15.78 11.71 -16.56
N PRO A 174 -15.11 12.61 -15.81
CA PRO A 174 -13.65 12.62 -15.76
C PRO A 174 -13.14 11.24 -15.35
N VAL A 175 -12.07 10.78 -16.02
CA VAL A 175 -11.36 9.57 -15.60
C VAL A 175 -10.36 9.97 -14.53
N GLU A 176 -10.44 9.31 -13.38
CA GLU A 176 -9.49 9.48 -12.29
C GLU A 176 -8.28 8.57 -12.52
N ILE A 177 -7.08 9.13 -12.35
CA ILE A 177 -5.80 8.44 -12.50
C ILE A 177 -5.02 8.65 -11.22
N GLN A 178 -4.61 7.55 -10.60
CA GLN A 178 -3.79 7.54 -9.41
C GLN A 178 -2.38 7.12 -9.78
N ILE A 179 -1.37 7.76 -9.20
CA ILE A 179 0.02 7.33 -9.27
C ILE A 179 0.60 7.29 -7.86
N THR A 180 1.27 6.19 -7.53
CA THR A 180 2.06 6.06 -6.30
C THR A 180 3.46 5.64 -6.68
N GLY A 181 4.47 6.33 -6.13
CA GLY A 181 5.86 5.91 -6.17
C GLY A 181 6.34 5.64 -4.77
N SER A 182 6.93 4.46 -4.51
CA SER A 182 7.40 4.07 -3.18
C SER A 182 8.75 3.39 -3.23
N ALA A 183 9.65 3.79 -2.33
CA ALA A 183 10.88 3.07 -2.03
C ALA A 183 10.71 2.05 -0.91
N LEU A 184 9.50 1.88 -0.37
CA LEU A 184 9.19 0.87 0.64
C LEU A 184 8.04 0.00 0.13
N VAL A 185 8.27 -1.30 0.02
CA VAL A 185 7.26 -2.26 -0.46
C VAL A 185 7.07 -3.37 0.55
N TYR A 186 5.83 -3.83 0.72
CA TYR A 186 5.49 -4.93 1.61
C TYR A 186 5.78 -6.28 0.94
N ASP A 187 6.45 -7.16 1.67
CA ASP A 187 6.70 -8.53 1.24
C ASP A 187 5.54 -9.40 1.72
N ILE A 188 4.57 -9.61 0.83
CA ILE A 188 3.38 -10.42 1.11
C ILE A 188 3.33 -11.65 0.20
N ALA A 189 2.73 -12.73 0.70
CA ALA A 189 2.45 -13.91 -0.09
C ALA A 189 1.29 -13.64 -1.06
N ASP A 190 1.62 -13.08 -2.22
CA ASP A 190 0.65 -12.73 -3.26
C ASP A 190 0.76 -13.66 -4.47
N PRO A 191 -0.18 -14.62 -4.64
CA PRO A 191 -0.13 -15.56 -5.77
C PRO A 191 -0.39 -14.90 -7.13
N ALA A 192 -0.91 -13.67 -7.15
CA ALA A 192 -1.09 -12.88 -8.36
C ALA A 192 0.10 -11.94 -8.64
N GLY A 193 1.05 -11.85 -7.71
CA GLY A 193 2.19 -10.95 -7.78
C GLY A 193 3.08 -11.16 -9.00
N GLY A 194 3.58 -10.08 -9.59
CA GLY A 194 4.51 -10.08 -10.71
C GLY A 194 3.91 -10.43 -12.07
N LYS A 195 2.61 -10.76 -12.15
CA LYS A 195 1.92 -11.06 -13.41
C LYS A 195 1.56 -9.80 -14.18
N GLY A 196 1.36 -9.90 -15.49
CA GLY A 196 0.89 -8.80 -16.34
C GLY A 196 1.48 -8.82 -17.75
N GLU A 197 0.84 -8.08 -18.66
CA GLU A 197 1.25 -7.98 -20.06
C GLU A 197 2.29 -6.88 -20.23
N PRO A 198 3.39 -7.11 -20.99
CA PRO A 198 4.32 -6.04 -21.33
C PRO A 198 3.67 -5.00 -22.24
N VAL A 199 3.94 -3.72 -21.99
CA VAL A 199 3.38 -2.62 -22.80
C VAL A 199 4.38 -2.20 -23.88
N LYS A 200 4.38 -2.94 -25.00
CA LYS A 200 5.34 -2.77 -26.11
C LYS A 200 5.54 -1.31 -26.58
N PRO A 201 4.49 -0.47 -26.75
CA PRO A 201 4.68 0.92 -27.20
C PRO A 201 5.50 1.80 -26.26
N LEU A 202 5.66 1.39 -24.99
CA LEU A 202 6.36 2.15 -23.95
C LEU A 202 7.63 1.47 -23.47
N ALA A 203 8.00 0.32 -24.03
CA ALA A 203 9.15 -0.48 -23.58
C ALA A 203 10.50 0.25 -23.72
N SER A 204 10.63 1.22 -24.64
CA SER A 204 11.84 2.04 -24.76
C SER A 204 12.00 3.05 -23.61
N ILE A 205 10.91 3.42 -22.96
CA ILE A 205 10.88 4.38 -21.83
C ILE A 205 10.88 3.61 -20.50
N TYR A 206 10.07 2.56 -20.42
CA TYR A 206 9.86 1.73 -19.25
C TYR A 206 9.99 0.24 -19.64
N PRO A 207 11.20 -0.32 -19.62
CA PRO A 207 11.45 -1.68 -20.13
C PRO A 207 10.71 -2.78 -19.37
N ASP A 208 10.45 -2.59 -18.08
CA ASP A 208 9.78 -3.54 -17.20
C ASP A 208 8.29 -3.21 -16.96
N LEU A 209 7.72 -2.29 -17.74
CA LEU A 209 6.34 -1.87 -17.60
C LEU A 209 5.36 -3.00 -17.92
N ARG A 210 4.54 -3.33 -16.92
CA ARG A 210 3.48 -4.34 -17.00
C ARG A 210 2.12 -3.70 -16.82
N LYS A 211 1.17 -4.10 -17.67
CA LYS A 211 -0.27 -3.76 -17.57
C LYS A 211 -1.04 -4.99 -17.12
N PHE A 212 -1.92 -4.82 -16.14
CA PHE A 212 -2.84 -5.88 -15.67
C PHE A 212 -4.09 -5.25 -15.09
N ILE A 213 -5.18 -6.04 -15.01
CA ILE A 213 -6.42 -5.63 -14.33
C ILE A 213 -6.48 -6.36 -13.00
N ARG A 214 -6.65 -5.61 -11.92
CA ARG A 214 -6.67 -6.15 -10.56
C ARG A 214 -7.44 -5.24 -9.62
N GLU A 215 -8.36 -5.85 -8.86
CA GLU A 215 -9.14 -5.23 -7.79
C GLU A 215 -10.00 -4.05 -8.26
N GLY A 216 -10.54 -4.15 -9.49
CA GLY A 216 -11.33 -3.08 -10.12
C GLY A 216 -10.50 -1.93 -10.68
N TYR A 217 -9.19 -2.14 -10.91
CA TYR A 217 -8.30 -1.16 -11.54
C TYR A 217 -7.55 -1.79 -12.70
N VAL A 218 -7.37 -1.05 -13.78
CA VAL A 218 -6.24 -1.28 -14.67
C VAL A 218 -5.02 -0.63 -14.05
N ARG A 219 -3.93 -1.38 -13.92
CA ARG A 219 -2.67 -0.94 -13.32
C ARG A 219 -1.53 -1.09 -14.30
N TYR A 220 -0.61 -0.13 -14.21
CA TYR A 220 0.61 -0.03 -14.98
C TYR A 220 1.75 0.08 -13.98
N ALA A 221 2.43 -1.04 -13.72
CA ALA A 221 3.52 -1.13 -12.75
C ALA A 221 4.87 -1.15 -13.46
N PHE A 222 5.83 -0.35 -13.00
CA PHE A 222 7.17 -0.23 -13.58
C PHE A 222 8.19 0.23 -12.56
N THR A 223 9.46 -0.01 -12.88
CA THR A 223 10.59 0.49 -12.09
C THR A 223 11.21 1.69 -12.80
N ARG A 224 11.48 2.76 -12.05
CA ARG A 224 12.27 3.90 -12.54
C ARG A 224 13.19 4.38 -11.43
N PHE A 225 14.44 4.69 -11.74
CA PHE A 225 15.41 5.16 -10.74
C PHE A 225 15.56 4.21 -9.52
N GLY A 226 15.39 2.90 -9.74
CA GLY A 226 15.41 1.89 -8.67
C GLY A 226 14.18 1.84 -7.76
N VAL A 227 13.15 2.63 -8.04
CA VAL A 227 11.91 2.77 -7.24
C VAL A 227 10.73 2.13 -7.98
N ALA A 228 9.77 1.60 -7.22
CA ALA A 228 8.52 1.05 -7.75
C ALA A 228 7.48 2.17 -7.96
N TYR A 229 6.91 2.23 -9.16
CA TYR A 229 5.82 3.14 -9.51
C TYR A 229 4.65 2.36 -10.06
N VAL A 230 3.44 2.76 -9.67
CA VAL A 230 2.20 2.18 -10.20
C VAL A 230 1.21 3.27 -10.54
N VAL A 231 0.76 3.28 -11.79
CA VAL A 231 -0.37 4.09 -12.26
C VAL A 231 -1.62 3.22 -12.27
N SER A 232 -2.70 3.67 -11.64
CA SER A 232 -3.94 2.92 -11.48
C SER A 232 -5.15 3.75 -11.93
N ILE A 233 -6.04 3.14 -12.69
CA ILE A 233 -7.32 3.76 -13.10
C ILE A 233 -8.45 2.79 -12.74
N GLN A 234 -9.42 3.25 -11.96
CA GLN A 234 -10.57 2.43 -11.59
C GLN A 234 -11.43 2.16 -12.83
N CYS A 235 -11.66 0.89 -13.15
CA CYS A 235 -12.42 0.49 -14.32
C CYS A 235 -13.04 -0.89 -14.12
N LEU A 236 -14.04 -1.21 -14.94
CA LEU A 236 -14.58 -2.57 -15.02
C LEU A 236 -14.20 -3.18 -16.37
N ASP A 237 -13.67 -4.41 -16.36
CA ASP A 237 -13.40 -5.14 -17.60
C ASP A 237 -14.71 -5.62 -18.23
N SER A 238 -15.35 -4.72 -18.97
CA SER A 238 -16.70 -4.90 -19.50
C SER A 238 -16.93 -3.99 -20.69
N VAL A 239 -18.14 -4.05 -21.26
CA VAL A 239 -18.59 -3.12 -22.29
C VAL A 239 -18.72 -1.71 -21.72
N ALA A 240 -18.26 -0.72 -22.49
CA ALA A 240 -18.31 0.70 -22.15
C ALA A 240 -19.74 1.18 -21.86
N LYS A 241 -19.91 2.00 -20.81
CA LYS A 241 -21.20 2.59 -20.42
C LYS A 241 -21.02 4.04 -19.97
N PRO A 242 -22.05 4.91 -20.13
CA PRO A 242 -21.94 6.32 -19.77
C PRO A 242 -21.52 6.61 -18.32
N ARG A 243 -21.95 5.74 -17.39
CA ARG A 243 -21.71 5.87 -15.94
C ARG A 243 -20.69 4.89 -15.38
N ARG A 244 -20.06 4.07 -16.22
CA ARG A 244 -19.08 3.06 -15.78
C ARG A 244 -17.95 2.95 -16.79
N LEU A 245 -16.74 3.31 -16.38
CA LEU A 245 -15.56 3.28 -17.23
C LEU A 245 -15.17 1.82 -17.55
N ALA A 246 -15.11 1.49 -18.84
CA ALA A 246 -14.54 0.22 -19.27
C ALA A 246 -13.01 0.29 -19.26
N CYS A 247 -12.33 -0.78 -18.87
CA CYS A 247 -10.86 -0.79 -18.85
C CYS A 247 -10.25 -0.50 -20.23
N LYS A 248 -10.91 -0.94 -21.32
CA LYS A 248 -10.51 -0.61 -22.70
C LYS A 248 -10.51 0.90 -22.99
N GLU A 249 -11.41 1.67 -22.39
CA GLU A 249 -11.44 3.14 -22.52
C GLU A 249 -10.40 3.83 -21.63
N ALA A 250 -9.94 3.15 -20.57
CA ALA A 250 -8.91 3.64 -19.67
C ALA A 250 -7.49 3.51 -20.26
N TYR A 251 -7.24 2.53 -21.13
CA TYR A 251 -5.88 2.29 -21.66
C TYR A 251 -5.26 3.51 -22.37
N PRO A 252 -5.96 4.20 -23.30
CA PRO A 252 -5.38 5.37 -23.96
C PRO A 252 -5.09 6.52 -22.97
N VAL A 253 -5.92 6.66 -21.93
CA VAL A 253 -5.72 7.69 -20.89
C VAL A 253 -4.48 7.37 -20.07
N ALA A 254 -4.31 6.11 -19.64
CA ALA A 254 -3.13 5.66 -18.92
C ALA A 254 -1.85 5.82 -19.76
N GLU A 255 -1.88 5.44 -21.04
CA GLU A 255 -0.73 5.62 -21.92
C GLU A 255 -0.36 7.09 -22.13
N ARG A 256 -1.34 7.98 -22.26
CA ARG A 256 -1.08 9.43 -22.29
C ARG A 256 -0.42 9.89 -21.00
N PHE A 257 -0.94 9.46 -19.86
CA PHE A 257 -0.40 9.80 -18.53
C PHE A 257 1.06 9.34 -18.40
N LEU A 258 1.35 8.08 -18.73
CA LEU A 258 2.69 7.48 -18.65
C LEU A 258 3.71 8.18 -19.56
N LYS A 259 3.30 8.60 -20.76
CA LYS A 259 4.15 9.38 -21.71
C LYS A 259 4.42 10.80 -21.21
N ALA A 260 3.51 11.36 -20.41
CA ALA A 260 3.62 12.69 -19.87
C ALA A 260 4.47 12.78 -18.59
N LEU A 261 4.82 11.64 -17.97
CA LEU A 261 5.60 11.64 -16.72
C LEU A 261 6.98 12.28 -16.91
N ARG A 262 7.25 13.29 -16.09
CA ARG A 262 8.53 14.02 -15.99
C ARG A 262 9.02 14.02 -14.55
N VAL A 263 10.30 14.32 -14.34
CA VAL A 263 10.82 14.55 -12.98
C VAL A 263 10.23 15.87 -12.48
N ALA A 264 9.26 15.78 -11.57
CA ALA A 264 8.54 16.94 -11.04
C ALA A 264 9.08 17.39 -9.68
N GLY A 265 9.84 16.56 -8.97
CA GLY A 265 10.45 16.95 -7.69
C GLY A 265 10.92 15.78 -6.84
N GLY A 266 10.85 15.96 -5.53
CA GLY A 266 11.37 15.04 -4.52
C GLY A 266 12.76 15.46 -4.02
N GLN A 267 13.25 14.77 -3.00
CA GLN A 267 14.50 15.14 -2.35
C GLN A 267 15.33 13.92 -1.96
N ARG A 268 16.64 14.02 -2.18
CA ARG A 268 17.59 13.02 -1.67
C ARG A 268 17.62 13.06 -0.15
N MET A 269 17.20 11.96 0.47
CA MET A 269 17.20 11.77 1.92
C MET A 269 18.13 10.63 2.34
N ARG A 270 18.24 10.40 3.66
CA ARG A 270 18.84 9.17 4.18
C ARG A 270 18.07 7.96 3.62
N PRO A 271 18.75 6.97 3.01
CA PRO A 271 18.12 5.76 2.50
C PRO A 271 17.23 5.10 3.54
N LEU A 272 16.14 4.49 3.07
CA LEU A 272 15.36 3.59 3.89
C LEU A 272 16.17 2.31 4.17
N MET A 273 15.76 1.56 5.18
CA MET A 273 16.33 0.27 5.54
C MET A 273 15.21 -0.75 5.49
N ASP A 274 15.56 -1.99 5.16
CA ASP A 274 14.61 -3.10 5.24
C ASP A 274 14.03 -3.16 6.67
N VAL A 275 12.72 -3.39 6.73
CA VAL A 275 12.01 -3.55 8.00
C VAL A 275 11.79 -5.04 8.19
N ALA A 276 12.48 -5.61 9.17
CA ALA A 276 12.29 -7.02 9.53
C ALA A 276 10.89 -7.27 10.09
N SER A 277 10.38 -8.48 9.90
CA SER A 277 9.17 -8.95 10.60
C SER A 277 9.40 -8.89 12.11
N ASN A 278 8.50 -8.20 12.82
CA ASN A 278 8.59 -8.01 14.26
C ASN A 278 7.35 -8.59 14.96
N VAL A 279 7.51 -8.96 16.23
CA VAL A 279 6.37 -9.36 17.08
C VAL A 279 5.57 -8.12 17.44
N MET A 280 4.24 -8.21 17.30
CA MET A 280 3.34 -7.12 17.67
C MET A 280 3.23 -6.98 19.18
N ASP A 281 3.30 -5.74 19.65
CA ASP A 281 3.02 -5.39 21.04
C ASP A 281 1.56 -5.69 21.39
N ARG A 282 1.38 -6.49 22.43
CA ARG A 282 0.11 -7.04 22.91
C ARG A 282 0.15 -7.13 24.43
N PRO A 283 -0.97 -6.87 25.13
CA PRO A 283 -1.05 -7.03 26.57
C PRO A 283 -0.63 -8.42 27.05
N THR A 284 -0.05 -8.50 28.25
CA THR A 284 0.32 -9.77 28.89
C THR A 284 -0.86 -10.42 29.61
N ALA A 285 -1.70 -9.60 30.26
CA ALA A 285 -2.89 -10.09 30.98
C ALA A 285 -3.89 -10.68 29.99
N ARG A 286 -4.47 -11.85 30.29
CA ARG A 286 -5.51 -12.46 29.45
C ARG A 286 -6.90 -11.95 29.84
N SER A 287 -7.74 -11.73 28.83
CA SER A 287 -9.15 -11.42 29.01
C SER A 287 -9.93 -12.68 29.39
N ALA A 288 -10.89 -12.56 30.30
CA ALA A 288 -11.81 -13.66 30.63
C ALA A 288 -12.86 -13.87 29.54
N ASP A 289 -13.23 -12.80 28.81
CA ASP A 289 -14.38 -12.78 27.92
C ASP A 289 -14.00 -12.72 26.44
N PHE A 290 -12.90 -12.02 26.10
CA PHE A 290 -12.55 -11.79 24.69
C PHE A 290 -11.99 -13.06 24.05
N GLY A 291 -12.81 -13.69 23.21
CA GLY A 291 -12.42 -14.77 22.31
C GLY A 291 -12.49 -14.34 20.84
N TYR A 292 -11.68 -14.96 20.00
CA TYR A 292 -11.73 -14.81 18.54
C TYR A 292 -11.40 -16.14 17.87
N ARG A 293 -11.91 -16.36 16.65
CA ARG A 293 -11.57 -17.52 15.82
C ARG A 293 -10.31 -17.25 14.98
N PRO A 294 -9.59 -18.30 14.52
CA PRO A 294 -8.43 -18.12 13.65
C PRO A 294 -8.74 -17.31 12.39
N SER A 295 -7.74 -16.61 11.85
CA SER A 295 -7.84 -15.93 10.55
C SER A 295 -8.22 -16.92 9.43
N GLY A 296 -9.12 -16.52 8.55
CA GLY A 296 -9.70 -17.36 7.50
C GLY A 296 -10.83 -18.30 7.95
N ASP A 297 -11.12 -18.42 9.25
CA ASP A 297 -12.29 -19.15 9.76
C ASP A 297 -13.57 -18.31 9.59
N ILE A 298 -14.03 -18.19 8.35
CA ILE A 298 -15.32 -17.57 8.01
C ILE A 298 -16.48 -18.53 8.26
N ILE A 299 -17.72 -18.02 8.28
CA ILE A 299 -18.90 -18.90 8.40
C ILE A 299 -18.91 -19.90 7.23
N PRO A 300 -19.08 -21.22 7.49
CA PRO A 300 -19.07 -22.23 6.45
C PRO A 300 -20.04 -21.91 5.30
N ASN A 301 -19.55 -22.04 4.07
CA ASN A 301 -20.28 -21.77 2.82
C ASN A 301 -20.66 -20.29 2.57
N THR A 302 -20.11 -19.34 3.35
CA THR A 302 -20.35 -17.91 3.10
C THR A 302 -19.32 -17.27 2.19
N GLY A 303 -18.15 -17.88 1.97
CA GLY A 303 -17.16 -17.37 1.02
C GLY A 303 -17.66 -17.34 -0.42
N TYR A 304 -17.02 -16.51 -1.25
CA TYR A 304 -17.39 -16.40 -2.66
C TYR A 304 -17.33 -17.77 -3.35
N ARG A 305 -18.41 -18.16 -4.04
CA ARG A 305 -18.59 -19.52 -4.63
C ARG A 305 -18.33 -20.65 -3.62
N LYS A 306 -18.64 -20.43 -2.33
CA LYS A 306 -18.46 -21.36 -1.22
C LYS A 306 -17.01 -21.74 -0.92
N GLN A 307 -16.04 -20.94 -1.37
CA GLN A 307 -14.64 -21.09 -0.97
C GLN A 307 -14.47 -20.76 0.52
N GLY A 308 -13.36 -21.21 1.12
CA GLY A 308 -12.97 -20.82 2.48
C GLY A 308 -12.53 -19.35 2.57
N GLY A 309 -12.27 -18.89 3.78
CA GLY A 309 -11.63 -17.60 4.02
C GLY A 309 -10.16 -17.60 3.57
N HIS A 310 -9.48 -16.50 3.80
CA HIS A 310 -8.03 -16.38 3.54
C HIS A 310 -7.28 -16.41 4.88
N PRO A 311 -6.60 -17.53 5.23
CA PRO A 311 -5.79 -17.58 6.43
C PRO A 311 -4.60 -16.63 6.30
N ASP A 312 -4.60 -15.59 7.13
CA ASP A 312 -3.52 -14.62 7.21
C ASP A 312 -3.21 -14.29 8.67
N ALA A 313 -2.06 -14.74 9.14
CA ALA A 313 -1.62 -14.56 10.52
C ALA A 313 -0.90 -13.22 10.76
N MET A 314 -0.81 -12.35 9.74
CA MET A 314 -0.06 -11.10 9.83
C MET A 314 -0.90 -9.95 10.37
N ALA A 315 -0.30 -9.13 11.23
CA ALA A 315 -0.79 -7.80 11.53
C ALA A 315 0.01 -6.77 10.72
N TYR A 316 -0.67 -6.06 9.82
CA TYR A 316 -0.02 -5.18 8.84
C TYR A 316 0.46 -3.85 9.41
N ALA A 317 -0.07 -3.45 10.57
CA ALA A 317 0.35 -2.25 11.29
C ALA A 317 -0.03 -2.33 12.76
N GLN A 318 0.69 -1.58 13.60
CA GLN A 318 0.25 -1.29 14.95
C GLN A 318 -0.67 -0.08 14.92
N ILE A 319 -1.96 -0.32 15.16
CA ILE A 319 -2.99 0.71 15.05
C ILE A 319 -3.78 0.89 16.34
N ARG A 320 -4.40 2.06 16.49
CA ARG A 320 -5.57 2.25 17.36
C ARG A 320 -6.77 1.55 16.75
N PHE A 321 -7.56 0.84 17.56
CA PHE A 321 -8.78 0.19 17.08
C PHE A 321 -9.76 1.25 16.48
N PRO A 322 -10.45 1.00 15.36
CA PRO A 322 -11.18 2.04 14.62
C PRO A 322 -12.47 2.53 15.29
N LEU A 323 -12.97 1.84 16.33
CA LEU A 323 -14.07 2.34 17.15
C LEU A 323 -13.56 2.99 18.43
N GLU A 324 -14.22 4.08 18.83
CA GLU A 324 -13.85 4.90 19.99
C GLU A 324 -13.89 4.09 21.30
N LYS A 325 -14.93 3.28 21.49
CA LYS A 325 -15.19 2.54 22.74
C LYS A 325 -15.41 1.04 22.50
N ALA A 326 -14.91 0.23 23.42
CA ALA A 326 -15.31 -1.17 23.61
C ALA A 326 -16.66 -1.25 24.36
N PRO A 327 -17.43 -2.34 24.24
CA PRO A 327 -17.17 -3.51 23.40
C PRO A 327 -17.42 -3.25 21.90
N ALA A 328 -16.69 -3.99 21.07
CA ALA A 328 -16.86 -4.03 19.63
C ALA A 328 -16.88 -5.48 19.13
N PHE A 329 -17.46 -5.68 17.95
CA PHE A 329 -17.76 -7.00 17.42
C PHE A 329 -17.43 -7.08 15.94
N VAL A 330 -16.44 -7.91 15.58
CA VAL A 330 -16.11 -8.25 14.20
C VAL A 330 -16.90 -9.49 13.82
N HIS A 331 -17.87 -9.33 12.90
CA HIS A 331 -18.80 -10.38 12.52
C HIS A 331 -19.36 -10.20 11.11
N SER A 332 -19.67 -11.34 10.51
CA SER A 332 -20.39 -11.46 9.24
C SER A 332 -21.68 -10.65 9.17
N GLN A 333 -21.97 -10.08 8.00
CA GLN A 333 -23.31 -9.59 7.63
C GLN A 333 -24.20 -10.67 6.98
N SER A 334 -23.67 -11.86 6.69
CA SER A 334 -24.38 -12.93 5.99
C SER A 334 -25.43 -13.64 6.87
N TYR A 335 -25.59 -13.24 8.13
CA TYR A 335 -26.61 -13.74 9.05
C TYR A 335 -28.02 -13.28 8.65
N ALA A 336 -28.79 -14.20 8.07
CA ALA A 336 -30.24 -14.06 8.04
C ALA A 336 -31.02 -15.30 8.51
N LYS A 337 -30.45 -16.53 8.57
CA LYS A 337 -31.31 -17.72 8.79
C LYS A 337 -30.79 -18.95 9.55
N ARG A 338 -29.53 -19.07 9.99
CA ARG A 338 -29.03 -20.41 10.42
C ARG A 338 -28.50 -20.63 11.84
N ASP A 339 -28.02 -19.63 12.56
CA ASP A 339 -27.66 -19.80 13.97
C ASP A 339 -28.48 -18.83 14.82
N LYS A 340 -29.33 -19.37 15.69
CA LYS A 340 -30.13 -18.61 16.65
C LYS A 340 -29.37 -18.29 17.94
N ASP A 341 -28.22 -18.95 18.15
CA ASP A 341 -27.49 -18.92 19.42
C ASP A 341 -26.32 -17.91 19.42
N ASP A 342 -25.85 -17.45 18.25
CA ASP A 342 -24.81 -16.41 18.13
C ASP A 342 -25.46 -15.09 17.65
N GLY A 343 -25.75 -14.19 18.59
CA GLY A 343 -26.15 -12.82 18.25
C GLY A 343 -25.01 -12.05 17.54
N PRO A 344 -25.31 -11.00 16.75
CA PRO A 344 -24.32 -10.24 15.99
C PRO A 344 -23.34 -9.42 16.87
N THR A 345 -23.54 -9.44 18.19
CA THR A 345 -22.81 -8.70 19.23
C THR A 345 -22.29 -9.63 20.32
N ALA A 346 -21.67 -10.75 19.92
CA ALA A 346 -21.14 -11.76 20.85
C ALA A 346 -19.66 -12.11 20.59
N TYR A 347 -19.02 -12.75 21.56
CA TYR A 347 -17.74 -13.46 21.36
C TYR A 347 -18.01 -14.96 21.17
N PRO A 348 -17.14 -15.69 20.45
CA PRO A 348 -15.91 -15.21 19.82
C PRO A 348 -16.14 -14.40 18.55
N TRP A 349 -15.24 -13.45 18.25
CA TRP A 349 -15.18 -12.84 16.92
C TRP A 349 -14.94 -13.90 15.85
N ARG A 350 -15.44 -13.63 14.64
CA ARG A 350 -15.22 -14.47 13.47
C ARG A 350 -14.87 -13.60 12.27
N ASP A 351 -13.82 -14.02 11.57
CA ASP A 351 -13.35 -13.40 10.33
C ASP A 351 -14.50 -13.33 9.31
N ASN A 352 -14.61 -12.22 8.59
CA ASN A 352 -15.54 -12.07 7.46
C ASN A 352 -14.86 -11.56 6.19
N PHE A 353 -13.53 -11.42 6.16
CA PHE A 353 -12.75 -11.25 4.94
C PHE A 353 -12.98 -12.45 4.00
N CYS A 354 -13.06 -12.20 2.69
CA CYS A 354 -13.41 -13.21 1.68
C CYS A 354 -14.83 -13.78 1.71
N GLU A 355 -15.72 -13.32 2.60
CA GLU A 355 -17.15 -13.62 2.47
C GLU A 355 -17.71 -13.18 1.12
N SER A 356 -18.79 -13.83 0.68
CA SER A 356 -19.35 -13.67 -0.65
C SER A 356 -19.79 -12.23 -0.89
N ARG A 357 -19.04 -11.56 -1.76
CA ARG A 357 -19.34 -10.28 -2.38
C ARG A 357 -18.88 -10.32 -3.83
N SER A 358 -19.42 -9.42 -4.65
CA SER A 358 -19.01 -9.25 -6.04
C SER A 358 -17.85 -8.27 -6.20
N PHE A 359 -16.99 -8.14 -5.18
CA PHE A 359 -15.80 -7.30 -5.24
C PHE A 359 -14.57 -8.15 -5.50
N GLU A 360 -13.67 -7.66 -6.33
CA GLU A 360 -12.39 -8.31 -6.57
C GLU A 360 -11.47 -8.13 -5.36
N VAL A 361 -10.99 -9.25 -4.84
CA VAL A 361 -10.07 -9.36 -3.69
C VAL A 361 -9.15 -10.53 -3.98
N TRP A 362 -7.97 -10.24 -4.51
CA TRP A 362 -7.13 -11.28 -5.12
C TRP A 362 -6.42 -12.18 -4.10
N GLN A 363 -6.43 -11.80 -2.81
CA GLN A 363 -6.05 -12.70 -1.72
C GLN A 363 -7.07 -13.82 -1.46
N CYS A 364 -8.33 -13.61 -1.83
CA CYS A 364 -9.40 -14.58 -1.59
C CYS A 364 -9.37 -15.73 -2.59
N GLY A 365 -9.82 -16.90 -2.14
CA GLY A 365 -10.06 -18.06 -3.02
C GLY A 365 -10.99 -17.68 -4.18
N GLY A 366 -10.48 -17.73 -5.40
CA GLY A 366 -11.23 -17.36 -6.61
C GLY A 366 -11.20 -15.86 -6.97
N GLY A 367 -10.47 -15.03 -6.23
CA GLY A 367 -10.20 -13.63 -6.56
C GLY A 367 -11.32 -12.63 -6.27
N PHE A 368 -12.41 -13.08 -5.63
CA PHE A 368 -13.53 -12.25 -5.23
C PHE A 368 -13.91 -12.52 -3.78
N GLY A 369 -14.45 -11.51 -3.11
CA GLY A 369 -14.90 -11.63 -1.74
C GLY A 369 -15.06 -10.28 -1.06
N HIS A 370 -15.20 -10.32 0.25
CA HIS A 370 -15.24 -9.16 1.12
C HIS A 370 -13.82 -8.57 1.30
N GLN A 371 -13.65 -7.26 1.07
CA GLN A 371 -12.35 -6.56 1.00
C GLN A 371 -11.72 -6.23 2.35
N GLY A 372 -12.46 -6.42 3.44
CA GLY A 372 -12.06 -6.01 4.77
C GLY A 372 -12.93 -6.68 5.83
N GLU A 373 -13.14 -5.97 6.94
CA GLU A 373 -13.89 -6.45 8.10
C GLU A 373 -15.08 -5.56 8.41
N ASP A 374 -16.22 -6.19 8.69
CA ASP A 374 -17.40 -5.52 9.22
C ASP A 374 -17.35 -5.48 10.76
N ILE A 375 -17.40 -4.27 11.32
CA ILE A 375 -17.26 -4.00 12.76
C ILE A 375 -18.54 -3.34 13.28
N ARG A 376 -19.14 -3.96 14.30
CA ARG A 376 -20.29 -3.42 15.02
C ARG A 376 -19.87 -2.91 16.40
N ALA A 377 -20.51 -1.83 16.84
CA ALA A 377 -20.46 -1.45 18.25
C ALA A 377 -21.41 -2.34 19.07
N ALA A 378 -21.17 -2.42 20.38
CA ALA A 378 -22.13 -3.03 21.28
C ALA A 378 -23.50 -2.35 21.25
N ASP A 379 -24.53 -3.17 21.42
CA ASP A 379 -25.90 -2.69 21.58
C ASP A 379 -26.01 -1.76 22.79
N CYS A 380 -26.79 -0.69 22.61
CA CYS A 380 -27.02 0.24 23.70
C CYS A 380 -27.92 -0.42 24.77
N PRO A 381 -27.60 -0.19 26.06
CA PRO A 381 -28.37 -0.76 27.14
C PRO A 381 -29.84 -0.33 27.07
N SER A 382 -30.74 -1.23 27.46
CA SER A 382 -32.15 -0.89 27.61
C SER A 382 -32.34 0.07 28.80
N PRO A 383 -33.38 0.93 28.79
CA PRO A 383 -33.68 1.78 29.93
C PRO A 383 -33.80 0.96 31.23
N GLY A 384 -33.02 1.31 32.26
CA GLY A 384 -32.98 0.61 33.55
C GLY A 384 -31.87 -0.42 33.72
N ASP A 385 -31.06 -0.68 32.68
CA ASP A 385 -29.79 -1.40 32.80
C ASP A 385 -28.75 -0.52 33.55
N ALA A 386 -27.84 -1.14 34.31
CA ALA A 386 -26.80 -0.45 35.07
C ALA A 386 -25.68 0.12 34.17
N ARG A 387 -25.62 -0.26 32.89
CA ARG A 387 -24.65 0.24 31.91
C ARG A 387 -25.00 1.67 31.45
N GLU A 388 -23.96 2.44 31.09
CA GLU A 388 -24.10 3.82 30.63
C GLU A 388 -25.02 3.91 29.38
N PRO A 389 -26.07 4.76 29.39
CA PRO A 389 -26.92 4.99 28.23
C PRO A 389 -26.09 5.41 27.01
N CYS A 390 -26.46 4.93 25.82
CA CYS A 390 -25.85 5.39 24.58
C CYS A 390 -26.84 5.53 23.44
N ASP A 391 -26.46 6.32 22.43
CA ASP A 391 -27.17 6.40 21.16
C ASP A 391 -26.47 5.49 20.12
N PRO A 392 -27.16 4.47 19.58
CA PRO A 392 -26.58 3.58 18.56
C PRO A 392 -26.19 4.31 17.26
N LYS A 393 -26.71 5.51 17.01
CA LYS A 393 -26.36 6.36 15.86
C LYS A 393 -25.17 7.29 16.11
N GLN A 394 -24.67 7.35 17.34
CA GLN A 394 -23.57 8.26 17.74
C GLN A 394 -22.31 7.50 18.13
N ARG A 395 -22.17 6.24 17.71
CA ARG A 395 -20.99 5.40 18.00
C ARG A 395 -19.78 5.91 17.21
N GLY A 396 -18.81 6.50 17.90
CA GLY A 396 -17.66 7.16 17.30
C GLY A 396 -16.73 6.22 16.53
N VAL A 397 -16.31 6.67 15.36
CA VAL A 397 -15.24 6.10 14.54
C VAL A 397 -14.04 7.03 14.61
N VAL A 398 -12.85 6.48 14.87
CA VAL A 398 -11.62 7.23 15.08
C VAL A 398 -10.56 6.87 14.06
N ALA A 399 -9.66 7.81 13.78
CA ALA A 399 -8.48 7.58 12.98
C ALA A 399 -7.56 6.58 13.68
N VAL A 400 -7.20 5.51 12.95
CA VAL A 400 -6.40 4.40 13.49
C VAL A 400 -4.91 4.73 13.64
N ARG A 401 -4.44 5.82 13.00
CA ARG A 401 -3.07 6.33 12.97
C ARG A 401 -3.07 7.83 12.63
N ASP A 402 -1.95 8.50 12.94
CA ASP A 402 -1.58 9.76 12.31
C ASP A 402 -1.46 9.54 10.79
N ALA A 403 -2.27 10.25 9.99
CA ALA A 403 -2.38 9.97 8.57
C ALA A 403 -2.92 11.15 7.77
N MET A 404 -2.66 11.12 6.46
CA MET A 404 -3.30 11.99 5.48
C MET A 404 -4.66 11.42 5.06
N VAL A 405 -5.69 12.26 5.01
CA VAL A 405 -6.99 11.91 4.46
C VAL A 405 -6.95 11.98 2.94
N ILE A 406 -7.38 10.89 2.31
CA ILE A 406 -7.65 10.75 0.88
C ILE A 406 -9.15 10.48 0.74
N ARG A 407 -9.88 11.53 0.38
CA ARG A 407 -11.31 11.53 0.13
C ARG A 407 -11.75 12.75 -0.68
N GLY A 408 -12.24 12.54 -1.90
CA GLY A 408 -12.99 13.54 -2.63
C GLY A 408 -14.36 13.79 -2.00
N SER A 409 -14.94 14.97 -2.20
CA SER A 409 -16.24 15.34 -1.58
C SER A 409 -17.43 14.48 -2.02
N LYS A 410 -17.28 13.74 -3.12
CA LYS A 410 -18.27 12.81 -3.67
C LYS A 410 -18.03 11.35 -3.28
N ASP A 411 -16.91 11.07 -2.61
CA ASP A 411 -16.53 9.72 -2.25
C ASP A 411 -17.26 9.29 -0.98
N GLN A 412 -17.72 8.04 -0.97
CA GLN A 412 -18.42 7.48 0.18
C GLN A 412 -17.45 6.97 1.25
N ALA A 413 -16.28 6.49 0.82
CA ALA A 413 -15.24 5.98 1.68
C ALA A 413 -14.25 7.09 2.06
N ALA A 414 -13.71 7.04 3.26
CA ALA A 414 -12.53 7.81 3.65
C ALA A 414 -11.32 6.87 3.70
N THR A 415 -10.23 7.22 3.02
CA THR A 415 -8.97 6.50 3.12
C THR A 415 -7.97 7.33 3.90
N LEU A 416 -7.30 6.72 4.87
CA LEU A 416 -6.17 7.30 5.59
C LEU A 416 -4.88 6.68 5.06
N GLU A 417 -3.94 7.51 4.58
CA GLU A 417 -2.63 7.08 4.13
C GLU A 417 -1.56 7.44 5.16
N VAL A 418 -0.83 6.41 5.61
CA VAL A 418 0.38 6.55 6.41
C VAL A 418 1.56 6.43 5.46
N ASN A 419 2.37 7.49 5.39
CA ASN A 419 3.57 7.55 4.57
C ASN A 419 4.75 7.95 5.47
N SER A 420 5.47 6.94 5.99
CA SER A 420 6.51 7.09 7.00
C SER A 420 7.82 6.44 6.55
N ARG A 421 8.85 6.42 7.40
CA ARG A 421 10.12 5.71 7.08
C ARG A 421 9.99 4.19 7.17
N THR A 422 8.91 3.69 7.78
CA THR A 422 8.74 2.27 8.12
C THR A 422 7.43 1.69 7.63
N GLU A 423 6.52 2.51 7.10
CA GLU A 423 5.19 2.10 6.64
C GLU A 423 4.76 2.94 5.43
N HIS A 424 4.10 2.29 4.47
CA HIS A 424 3.38 2.93 3.38
C HIS A 424 2.07 2.16 3.15
N ILE A 425 1.06 2.52 3.95
CA ILE A 425 -0.13 1.70 4.17
C ILE A 425 -1.38 2.60 4.18
N ARG A 426 -2.50 2.04 3.72
CA ARG A 426 -3.80 2.71 3.69
C ARG A 426 -4.84 1.99 4.54
N PHE A 427 -5.71 2.76 5.17
CA PHE A 427 -6.87 2.27 5.91
C PHE A 427 -8.13 2.90 5.34
N ARG A 428 -9.09 2.09 4.87
CA ARG A 428 -10.33 2.61 4.30
C ARG A 428 -11.50 2.38 5.28
N TYR A 429 -12.31 3.41 5.44
CA TYR A 429 -13.50 3.43 6.29
C TYR A 429 -14.72 3.65 5.41
N MET A 430 -15.69 2.76 5.50
CA MET A 430 -16.92 2.81 4.70
C MET A 430 -18.17 2.85 5.58
N HIS A 431 -19.31 3.14 4.93
CA HIS A 431 -20.66 3.20 5.49
C HIS A 431 -20.98 4.33 6.48
N MET A 432 -19.99 5.17 6.79
CA MET A 432 -20.20 6.50 7.39
C MET A 432 -21.01 7.41 6.44
N ASN A 433 -21.69 8.42 6.97
CA ASN A 433 -22.47 9.36 6.15
C ASN A 433 -21.54 10.36 5.42
N PRO A 434 -21.46 10.34 4.07
CA PRO A 434 -20.55 11.20 3.32
C PRO A 434 -20.82 12.71 3.48
N GLN A 435 -22.07 13.09 3.74
CA GLN A 435 -22.44 14.49 3.97
C GLN A 435 -21.93 14.99 5.33
N ALA A 436 -21.99 14.14 6.36
CA ALA A 436 -21.41 14.44 7.66
C ALA A 436 -19.88 14.52 7.57
N LEU A 437 -19.23 13.58 6.87
CA LEU A 437 -17.78 13.64 6.63
C LEU A 437 -17.35 14.92 5.91
N ASN A 438 -18.14 15.39 4.93
CA ASN A 438 -17.89 16.67 4.26
C ASN A 438 -18.02 17.86 5.22
N ALA A 439 -19.07 17.88 6.05
CA ALA A 439 -19.30 18.94 7.04
C ALA A 439 -18.17 18.99 8.08
N ASP A 440 -17.63 17.83 8.46
CA ASP A 440 -16.52 17.69 9.40
C ASP A 440 -15.15 17.93 8.75
N GLY A 441 -15.09 18.21 7.44
CA GLY A 441 -13.85 18.47 6.72
C GLY A 441 -12.95 17.24 6.52
N VAL A 442 -13.51 16.02 6.52
CA VAL A 442 -12.78 14.79 6.20
C VAL A 442 -12.63 14.68 4.68
N LEU A 443 -11.69 15.47 4.15
CA LEU A 443 -11.44 15.67 2.72
C LEU A 443 -9.94 15.57 2.41
N ASN A 444 -9.62 15.41 1.12
CA ASN A 444 -8.24 15.39 0.59
C ASN A 444 -7.34 16.45 1.25
N GLY A 445 -6.17 16.03 1.73
CA GLY A 445 -5.15 16.94 2.25
C GLY A 445 -5.24 17.25 3.75
N ARG A 446 -6.33 16.84 4.43
CA ARG A 446 -6.41 16.95 5.89
C ARG A 446 -5.49 15.92 6.55
N ILE A 447 -4.69 16.36 7.50
CA ILE A 447 -3.95 15.47 8.41
C ILE A 447 -4.83 15.22 9.64
N VAL A 448 -4.97 13.96 10.03
CA VAL A 448 -5.64 13.52 11.27
C VAL A 448 -4.65 12.88 12.22
N THR A 449 -4.96 12.91 13.51
CA THR A 449 -4.16 12.28 14.56
C THR A 449 -4.74 10.94 15.00
N GLU A 450 -3.91 10.00 15.45
CA GLU A 450 -4.36 8.73 16.00
C GLU A 450 -5.38 8.96 17.14
N GLY A 451 -6.54 8.32 17.05
CA GLY A 451 -7.62 8.44 18.03
C GLY A 451 -8.56 9.63 17.79
N GLU A 452 -8.27 10.51 16.84
CA GLU A 452 -9.17 11.60 16.46
C GLU A 452 -10.48 11.05 15.90
N LYS A 453 -11.63 11.56 16.38
CA LYS A 453 -12.94 11.17 15.83
C LYS A 453 -13.11 11.72 14.43
N ILE A 454 -13.24 10.83 13.46
CA ILE A 454 -13.41 11.16 12.02
C ILE A 454 -14.82 10.85 11.51
N GLY A 455 -15.68 10.27 12.34
CA GLY A 455 -17.07 10.01 11.97
C GLY A 455 -17.80 9.17 13.01
N VAL A 456 -18.89 8.55 12.56
CA VAL A 456 -19.73 7.66 13.37
C VAL A 456 -20.17 6.45 12.54
N ILE A 457 -20.40 5.33 13.21
CA ILE A 457 -21.01 4.14 12.60
C ILE A 457 -22.35 4.54 11.98
N SER A 458 -22.60 4.07 10.76
CA SER A 458 -23.78 4.38 9.98
C SER A 458 -24.11 3.19 9.06
N ASN A 459 -25.05 3.38 8.14
CA ASN A 459 -25.55 2.36 7.22
C ASN A 459 -25.64 2.89 5.78
N TYR A 460 -24.74 3.79 5.41
CA TYR A 460 -24.74 4.42 4.09
C TYR A 460 -24.14 3.48 3.04
N LEU A 461 -24.84 3.24 1.94
CA LEU A 461 -24.30 2.58 0.76
C LEU A 461 -25.07 3.08 -0.45
N ASP A 462 -24.44 3.93 -1.25
CA ASP A 462 -25.04 4.73 -2.33
C ASP A 462 -26.12 5.74 -1.89
N HIS A 463 -26.98 5.35 -0.96
CA HIS A 463 -27.98 6.16 -0.29
C HIS A 463 -28.03 5.85 1.22
N PRO A 464 -28.68 6.69 2.05
CA PRO A 464 -28.93 6.38 3.46
C PRO A 464 -29.69 5.05 3.61
N ALA A 465 -29.33 4.25 4.62
CA ALA A 465 -29.89 2.92 4.85
C ALA A 465 -29.75 1.93 3.67
N GLY A 466 -28.70 2.08 2.86
CA GLY A 466 -28.37 1.13 1.79
C GLY A 466 -27.74 -0.18 2.30
N THR A 467 -27.32 -0.24 3.56
CA THR A 467 -26.77 -1.45 4.20
C THR A 467 -27.19 -1.55 5.67
N SER A 468 -26.63 -2.48 6.45
CA SER A 468 -26.86 -2.57 7.90
C SER A 468 -26.00 -1.56 8.69
N MET A 469 -26.31 -1.30 9.97
CA MET A 469 -25.48 -0.41 10.81
C MET A 469 -24.16 -1.09 11.21
N HIS A 470 -23.04 -0.66 10.63
CA HIS A 470 -21.69 -1.14 10.93
C HIS A 470 -20.64 -0.19 10.33
N LEU A 471 -19.40 -0.33 10.77
CA LEU A 471 -18.24 0.21 10.07
C LEU A 471 -17.67 -0.92 9.21
N HIS A 472 -17.45 -0.67 7.92
CA HIS A 472 -16.62 -1.56 7.10
C HIS A 472 -15.22 -0.96 7.02
N PHE A 473 -14.22 -1.76 7.38
CA PHE A 473 -12.84 -1.32 7.57
C PHE A 473 -11.89 -2.18 6.75
N ASP A 474 -11.10 -1.55 5.88
CA ASP A 474 -10.14 -2.24 5.01
C ASP A 474 -8.70 -1.80 5.26
N VAL A 475 -7.77 -2.64 4.86
CA VAL A 475 -6.33 -2.34 4.83
C VAL A 475 -5.79 -2.55 3.42
N GLN A 476 -4.97 -1.61 2.93
CA GLN A 476 -4.15 -1.83 1.74
C GLN A 476 -2.67 -1.59 2.03
N VAL A 477 -1.83 -2.46 1.48
CA VAL A 477 -0.37 -2.29 1.50
C VAL A 477 0.16 -2.05 0.09
N PHE A 478 1.23 -1.27 -0.01
CA PHE A 478 1.87 -1.02 -1.29
C PHE A 478 2.90 -2.11 -1.62
N THR A 479 2.73 -2.77 -2.77
CA THR A 479 3.69 -3.71 -3.34
C THR A 479 4.21 -3.21 -4.69
N ARG A 480 5.08 -3.99 -5.35
CA ARG A 480 5.50 -3.68 -6.73
C ARG A 480 4.35 -3.67 -7.75
N ASP A 481 3.18 -4.22 -7.40
CA ASP A 481 1.97 -4.23 -8.23
C ASP A 481 0.90 -3.22 -7.77
N GLY A 482 1.25 -2.38 -6.79
CA GLY A 482 0.44 -1.27 -6.31
C GLY A 482 -0.22 -1.57 -4.97
N TRP A 483 -1.31 -0.87 -4.69
CA TRP A 483 -2.10 -1.05 -3.47
C TRP A 483 -2.88 -2.36 -3.54
N ILE A 484 -2.62 -3.30 -2.63
CA ILE A 484 -3.28 -4.61 -2.56
C ILE A 484 -4.14 -4.68 -1.31
N TRP A 485 -5.38 -5.18 -1.42
CA TRP A 485 -6.22 -5.47 -0.25
C TRP A 485 -5.65 -6.62 0.56
N VAL A 486 -5.58 -6.45 1.88
CA VAL A 486 -5.09 -7.47 2.82
C VAL A 486 -6.07 -7.64 3.98
N SER A 487 -6.08 -8.81 4.62
CA SER A 487 -6.99 -9.07 5.73
C SER A 487 -6.71 -8.12 6.92
N PRO A 488 -7.70 -7.32 7.36
CA PRO A 488 -7.57 -6.52 8.57
C PRO A 488 -7.66 -7.33 9.86
N TYR A 489 -8.14 -8.58 9.79
CA TYR A 489 -8.68 -9.31 10.95
C TYR A 489 -7.68 -9.41 12.11
N VAL A 490 -6.47 -9.93 11.86
CA VAL A 490 -5.44 -10.08 12.90
C VAL A 490 -4.91 -8.72 13.38
N THR A 491 -4.86 -7.72 12.50
CA THR A 491 -4.54 -6.33 12.87
C THR A 491 -5.57 -5.78 13.86
N LEU A 492 -6.86 -6.05 13.63
CA LEU A 492 -7.96 -5.63 14.50
C LEU A 492 -7.97 -6.38 15.83
N VAL A 493 -7.68 -7.69 15.85
CA VAL A 493 -7.51 -8.46 17.08
C VAL A 493 -6.44 -7.82 17.96
N SER A 494 -5.24 -7.62 17.43
CA SER A 494 -4.11 -6.99 18.12
C SER A 494 -4.47 -5.59 18.65
N ALA A 495 -5.15 -4.76 17.84
CA ALA A 495 -5.59 -3.44 18.23
C ALA A 495 -6.67 -3.44 19.31
N TYR A 496 -7.60 -4.39 19.26
CA TYR A 496 -8.66 -4.52 20.25
C TYR A 496 -8.14 -4.98 21.60
N GLU A 497 -7.18 -5.90 21.62
CA GLU A 497 -6.51 -6.31 22.86
C GLU A 497 -5.88 -5.12 23.57
N ARG A 498 -5.17 -4.25 22.83
CA ARG A 498 -4.62 -3.00 23.39
C ARG A 498 -5.72 -2.06 23.89
N LEU A 499 -6.84 -1.95 23.16
CA LEU A 499 -7.98 -1.12 23.59
C LEU A 499 -8.55 -1.60 24.93
N ILE A 500 -8.75 -2.92 25.11
CA ILE A 500 -9.28 -3.50 26.35
C ILE A 500 -8.21 -3.79 27.40
N ARG A 501 -6.93 -3.54 27.08
CA ARG A 501 -5.74 -3.82 27.91
C ARG A 501 -5.62 -5.28 28.35
N ALA A 502 -6.13 -6.20 27.55
CA ALA A 502 -6.12 -7.63 27.84
C ALA A 502 -6.06 -8.45 26.54
N ARG A 503 -5.25 -9.51 26.53
CA ARG A 503 -5.05 -10.45 25.42
C ARG A 503 -6.25 -11.36 25.28
N GLY A 504 -6.74 -11.54 24.06
CA GLY A 504 -7.82 -12.47 23.75
C GLY A 504 -7.36 -13.91 23.76
N ARG A 505 -8.32 -14.83 23.67
CA ARG A 505 -8.08 -16.25 23.46
C ARG A 505 -8.53 -16.63 22.06
N GLU A 506 -7.62 -17.20 21.27
CA GLU A 506 -8.01 -17.85 20.03
C GLU A 506 -8.80 -19.14 20.35
N ILE A 507 -9.95 -19.33 19.71
CA ILE A 507 -10.87 -20.44 19.93
C ILE A 507 -11.16 -21.12 18.59
N GLY A 508 -10.73 -22.37 18.43
CA GLY A 508 -10.97 -23.17 17.23
C GLY A 508 -9.92 -24.27 17.07
N THR A 509 -10.18 -25.28 16.24
CA THR A 509 -9.14 -26.22 15.80
C THR A 509 -8.23 -25.48 14.84
N GLU A 510 -6.91 -25.49 15.09
CA GLU A 510 -5.88 -25.04 14.15
C GLU A 510 -6.26 -25.52 12.74
N ILE A 511 -6.71 -24.62 11.87
CA ILE A 511 -6.79 -24.94 10.44
C ILE A 511 -5.33 -25.07 10.03
N ALA A 512 -4.90 -26.33 9.85
CA ALA A 512 -3.52 -26.75 9.65
C ALA A 512 -2.70 -25.67 8.93
N GLY A 513 -1.74 -25.09 9.66
CA GLY A 513 -0.81 -24.13 9.11
C GLY A 513 -0.12 -24.73 7.90
N THR A 514 -0.46 -24.27 6.70
CA THR A 514 0.50 -24.35 5.61
C THR A 514 1.69 -23.49 6.03
N PRO A 515 2.91 -24.05 6.09
CA PRO A 515 4.09 -23.25 6.40
C PRO A 515 4.12 -22.07 5.44
N GLN A 516 4.20 -20.86 5.99
CA GLN A 516 4.56 -19.70 5.19
C GLN A 516 5.90 -20.04 4.50
N PRO A 517 6.02 -19.86 3.18
CA PRO A 517 7.33 -19.88 2.56
C PRO A 517 8.10 -18.71 3.14
N VAL A 518 9.07 -18.99 4.01
CA VAL A 518 10.12 -18.06 4.37
C VAL A 518 10.78 -17.70 3.05
N ALA A 519 10.61 -16.45 2.61
CA ALA A 519 11.36 -15.92 1.48
C ALA A 519 12.83 -15.87 1.92
N HIS A 520 13.56 -16.97 1.69
CA HIS A 520 14.99 -17.00 1.90
C HIS A 520 15.61 -15.93 0.99
N ALA A 521 16.28 -14.97 1.61
CA ALA A 521 17.29 -14.17 0.95
C ALA A 521 18.29 -15.14 0.29
N LEU A 522 18.34 -15.15 -1.04
CA LEU A 522 19.38 -15.84 -1.78
C LEU A 522 20.72 -15.16 -1.45
N PRO A 523 21.76 -15.89 -1.02
CA PRO A 523 23.08 -15.31 -0.91
C PRO A 523 23.66 -15.05 -2.30
N ASP A 524 24.28 -13.89 -2.47
CA ASP A 524 25.23 -13.61 -3.53
C ASP A 524 26.41 -14.59 -3.49
N ASP A 525 26.78 -15.10 -4.67
CA ASP A 525 28.06 -15.68 -5.13
C ASP A 525 27.71 -16.80 -6.13
N VAL A 526 28.08 -16.77 -7.42
CA VAL A 526 29.44 -16.66 -7.95
C VAL A 526 29.40 -16.11 -9.38
N ILE A 527 30.28 -15.13 -9.63
CA ILE A 527 30.67 -14.66 -10.97
C ILE A 527 31.78 -15.58 -11.53
N LYS A 528 31.51 -16.13 -12.74
CA LYS A 528 32.43 -16.48 -13.87
C LYS A 528 33.29 -17.78 -13.82
N PRO A 529 33.86 -18.22 -14.96
CA PRO A 529 33.41 -18.14 -16.38
C PRO A 529 33.61 -19.44 -17.21
N ASP A 530 32.97 -19.46 -18.37
CA ASP A 530 33.47 -19.97 -19.67
C ASP A 530 33.35 -21.45 -20.12
N LEU A 531 33.11 -21.53 -21.44
CA LEU A 531 33.46 -22.56 -22.44
C LEU A 531 32.57 -23.81 -22.69
N ARG A 532 31.90 -23.73 -23.86
CA ARG A 532 31.86 -24.69 -25.00
C ARG A 532 31.65 -26.20 -24.75
N GLU A 533 30.68 -26.70 -25.51
CA GLU A 533 30.51 -28.01 -26.19
C GLU A 533 29.11 -28.55 -25.88
N GLY A 534 28.28 -29.04 -26.80
CA GLY A 534 28.45 -29.45 -28.18
C GLY A 534 27.30 -30.44 -28.43
N SER A 535 26.55 -30.21 -29.52
CA SER A 535 25.81 -31.19 -30.35
C SER A 535 25.24 -32.49 -29.74
N GLY A 536 23.96 -32.75 -30.07
CA GLY A 536 23.54 -34.10 -30.49
C GLY A 536 22.17 -34.53 -29.98
N SER A 537 21.22 -34.72 -30.91
CA SER A 537 20.36 -35.91 -31.12
C SER A 537 19.89 -36.70 -29.89
N GLU A 538 18.65 -37.18 -29.74
CA GLU A 538 17.64 -37.66 -30.70
C GLU A 538 16.39 -38.08 -29.89
N GLU A 539 15.23 -38.06 -30.54
CA GLU A 539 14.07 -38.96 -30.37
C GLU A 539 13.67 -39.50 -28.97
N ASN A 540 12.56 -38.97 -28.43
CA ASN A 540 11.21 -39.58 -28.53
C ASN A 540 10.13 -38.68 -27.94
#